data_AF-A0A8T4P890-F1
#
_entry.id   AF-A0A8T4P890-F1
#
_cell.length_a   1.000
_cell.length_b   1.000
_cell.length_c   1.000
_cell.angle_alpha   90.00
_cell.angle_beta   90.00
_cell.angle_gamma   90.00
#
_symmetry.space_group_name_H-M   'P 1'
#
loop_
_entity.id
_entity.type
_entity.pdbx_description
1 polymer ?
#
loop_
_entity_poly.entity_id
_entity_poly.type
_entity_poly.pdbx_seq_one_letter_code
_entity_poly.pdbx_strand_id
1 'polypeptide(L)' 'MGVITISINDRIERELRRLAVTRFSKSRGHLKKAITEAVEEWAEKRKEDVVTRSLELLEKGIKMGGMISKNRGDWHRR' A
#
# COMPACT_ATOMS: atom_id res chain seq x y z
N MET A 1 8.70 -3.05 15.60
CA MET A 1 8.69 -1.69 15.02
C MET A 1 9.79 -1.65 13.96
N GLY A 2 9.43 -1.61 12.68
CA GLY A 2 10.42 -1.59 11.59
C GLY A 2 11.05 -0.20 11.43
N VAL A 3 12.32 -0.15 11.04
CA VAL A 3 13.01 1.10 10.68
C VAL A 3 13.23 1.08 9.17
N ILE A 4 12.79 2.15 8.51
CA ILE A 4 12.94 2.33 7.08
C ILE A 4 13.79 3.59 6.88
N THR A 5 14.87 3.46 6.12
CA THR A 5 15.71 4.59 5.71
C THR A 5 15.36 4.92 4.26
N ILE A 6 14.90 6.13 4.00
CA ILE A 6 14.50 6.59 2.66
C ILE A 6 15.16 7.93 2.35
N SER A 7 15.52 8.10 1.09
CA SER A 7 15.91 9.40 0.54
C SER A 7 14.72 10.00 -0.18
N ILE A 8 14.35 11.22 0.17
CA ILE A 8 13.25 11.97 -0.44
C ILE A 8 13.74 13.34 -0.88
N ASN A 9 13.05 13.94 -1.83
CA ASN A 9 13.38 15.27 -2.32
C ASN A 9 13.30 16.32 -1.19
N ASP A 10 14.30 17.20 -1.10
CA ASP A 10 14.42 18.26 -0.08
C ASP A 10 13.21 19.19 0.01
N ARG A 11 12.48 19.40 -1.10
CA ARG A 11 11.25 20.19 -1.09
C ARG A 11 10.16 19.48 -0.28
N ILE A 12 9.99 18.18 -0.51
CA ILE A 12 8.98 17.35 0.17
C ILE A 12 9.35 17.21 1.64
N GLU A 13 10.62 17.02 1.94
CA GLU A 13 11.12 16.90 3.31
C GLU A 13 10.81 18.15 4.16
N ARG A 14 11.09 19.33 3.61
CA ARG A 14 10.82 20.60 4.28
C ARG A 14 9.33 20.82 4.52
N GLU A 15 8.51 20.50 3.53
CA GLU A 15 7.06 20.63 3.63
C GLU A 15 6.48 19.68 4.67
N LEU A 16 6.92 18.41 4.66
CA LEU A 16 6.56 17.42 5.66
C LEU A 16 6.92 17.88 7.08
N ARG A 17 8.13 18.40 7.30
CA ARG A 17 8.54 18.95 8.60
C ARG A 17 7.63 20.08 9.06
N ARG A 18 7.32 21.02 8.17
CA ARG A 18 6.46 22.16 8.48
C ARG A 18 5.07 21.70 8.90
N LEU A 19 4.45 20.82 8.11
CA LEU A 19 3.11 20.29 8.37
C LEU A 19 3.06 19.42 9.64
N ALA A 20 4.08 18.58 9.86
CA ALA A 20 4.18 17.74 11.04
C ALA A 20 4.26 18.56 12.33
N VAL A 21 4.99 19.67 12.31
CA VAL A 21 5.07 20.59 13.45
C VAL A 21 3.73 21.29 13.71
N THR A 22 3.04 21.73 12.65
CA THR A 22 1.72 22.36 12.77
C THR A 22 0.68 21.40 13.34
N ARG A 23 0.69 20.13 12.90
CA ARG A 23 -0.34 19.15 13.25
C ARG A 23 -0.12 18.45 14.60
N PHE A 24 1.13 18.12 14.93
CA PHE A 24 1.46 17.31 16.13
C PHE A 24 2.20 18.09 17.22
N SER A 25 2.28 19.42 17.06
CA SER A 25 3.12 20.32 17.85
C SER A 25 4.62 19.93 17.79
N LYS A 26 5.53 20.77 18.33
CA LYS A 26 6.97 20.43 18.44
C LYS A 26 7.27 19.34 19.49
N SER A 27 6.44 18.31 19.57
CA SER A 27 6.63 17.18 20.48
C SER A 27 7.63 16.17 19.90
N ARG A 28 8.30 15.41 20.77
CA ARG A 28 9.23 14.36 20.35
C ARG A 28 8.48 13.31 19.52
N GLY A 29 8.95 13.07 18.29
CA GLY A 29 8.36 12.06 17.41
C GLY A 29 7.25 12.54 16.46
N HIS A 30 7.01 13.85 16.33
CA HIS A 30 6.05 14.41 15.37
C HIS A 30 6.29 13.93 13.92
N LEU A 31 7.55 13.89 13.47
CA LEU A 31 7.91 13.39 12.13
C LEU A 31 7.58 11.92 11.94
N LYS A 32 7.84 11.10 12.97
CA LYS A 32 7.49 9.68 12.92
C LYS A 32 5.98 9.50 12.77
N LYS A 33 5.19 10.21 13.56
CA LYS A 33 3.71 10.16 13.47
C LYS A 33 3.22 10.58 12.09
N ALA A 34 3.75 11.67 11.54
CA ALA A 34 3.39 12.14 10.21
C ALA A 34 3.74 11.14 9.10
N ILE A 35 4.94 10.54 9.15
CA ILE A 35 5.34 9.50 8.19
C ILE A 35 4.45 8.27 8.32
N THR A 36 4.16 7.81 9.54
CA THR A 36 3.31 6.64 9.77
C THR A 36 1.91 6.86 9.20
N GLU A 37 1.29 8.01 9.48
CA GLU A 37 -0.04 8.34 8.94
C GLU A 37 -0.02 8.39 7.41
N ALA A 38 0.98 9.05 6.80
CA ALA A 38 1.08 9.14 5.35
C ALA A 38 1.25 7.77 4.67
N VAL A 39 2.03 6.87 5.29
CA VAL A 39 2.24 5.51 4.78
C VAL A 39 0.97 4.66 4.94
N GLU A 40 0.26 4.79 6.06
CA GLU A 40 -1.03 4.11 6.27
C GLU A 40 -2.07 4.54 5.24
N GLU A 41 -2.25 5.85 5.04
CA GLU A 41 -3.20 6.40 4.08
C GLU A 41 -2.86 5.98 2.64
N TRP A 42 -1.57 6.00 2.28
CA TRP A 42 -1.12 5.52 0.98
C TRP A 42 -1.41 4.03 0.79
N ALA A 43 -1.12 3.20 1.81
CA ALA A 43 -1.35 1.77 1.74
C ALA A 43 -2.85 1.44 1.56
N GLU A 44 -3.73 2.17 2.24
CA GLU A 44 -5.17 1.95 2.15
C GLU A 44 -5.72 2.31 0.77
N LYS A 45 -5.33 3.48 0.22
CA LYS A 45 -5.69 3.87 -1.16
C LYS A 45 -5.25 2.83 -2.19
N ARG A 46 -4.07 2.22 -2.00
CA ARG A 46 -3.57 1.18 -2.91
C ARG A 46 -4.30 -0.15 -2.78
N LYS A 47 -4.85 -0.49 -1.60
CA LYS A 47 -5.71 -1.67 -1.47
C LYS A 47 -7.02 -1.47 -2.24
N GLU A 48 -7.63 -0.29 -2.14
CA GLU A 48 -8.85 0.04 -2.88
C GLU A 48 -8.62 -0.02 -4.40
N ASP A 49 -7.49 0.49 -4.89
CA ASP A 49 -7.10 0.38 -6.31
C ASP A 49 -7.01 -1.09 -6.76
N VAL A 50 -6.40 -1.95 -5.94
CA VAL A 50 -6.25 -3.38 -6.25
C VAL A 50 -7.61 -4.09 -6.25
N VAL A 51 -8.47 -3.80 -5.29
CA VAL A 51 -9.82 -4.38 -5.22
C VAL A 51 -10.66 -3.95 -6.42
N THR A 52 -10.66 -2.64 -6.73
CA THR A 52 -11.38 -2.07 -7.88
C THR A 52 -10.90 -2.69 -9.18
N ARG A 53 -9.58 -2.79 -9.36
CA ARG A 53 -8.99 -3.45 -10.54
C ARG A 53 -9.38 -4.93 -10.61
N SER A 54 -9.44 -5.62 -9.48
CA SER A 54 -9.83 -7.04 -9.43
C SER A 54 -11.30 -7.23 -9.81
N LEU A 55 -12.18 -6.33 -9.36
CA LEU A 55 -13.59 -6.30 -9.75
C LEU A 55 -13.76 -6.01 -11.24
N GLU A 56 -13.02 -5.03 -11.79
CA GLU A 56 -13.03 -4.76 -13.23
C GLU A 56 -12.58 -5.97 -14.06
N LEU A 57 -11.60 -6.74 -13.57
CA LEU A 57 -11.13 -7.95 -14.26
C LEU A 57 -12.18 -9.08 -14.20
N LEU A 58 -12.96 -9.16 -13.12
CA LEU A 58 -14.12 -10.05 -13.04
C LEU A 58 -15.23 -9.63 -14.01
N GLU A 59 -15.56 -8.33 -14.05
CA GLU A 59 -16.57 -7.77 -14.98
C GLU A 59 -16.17 -7.91 -16.44
N LYS A 60 -14.89 -7.67 -16.76
CA LYS A 60 -14.34 -7.86 -18.11
C LYS A 60 -14.31 -9.34 -18.52
N GLY A 61 -14.73 -10.25 -17.65
CA GLY A 61 -14.90 -11.65 -17.95
C GLY A 61 -13.60 -12.24 -18.48
N ILE A 62 -12.52 -12.14 -17.71
CA ILE A 62 -11.33 -12.92 -18.03
C ILE A 62 -11.79 -14.37 -18.18
N LYS A 63 -11.61 -14.93 -19.38
CA LYS A 63 -11.64 -16.37 -19.59
C LYS A 63 -10.54 -16.96 -18.72
N MET A 64 -10.85 -17.24 -17.46
CA MET A 64 -10.06 -18.13 -16.64
C MET A 64 -9.88 -19.37 -17.51
N GLY A 65 -8.64 -19.64 -17.94
CA GLY A 65 -8.33 -20.81 -18.75
C GLY A 65 -9.04 -22.01 -18.14
N GLY A 66 -9.72 -22.80 -18.99
CA GLY A 66 -10.68 -23.82 -18.56
C GLY A 66 -10.18 -24.64 -17.37
N MET A 67 -11.09 -24.99 -16.47
CA MET A 67 -10.87 -25.67 -15.19
C MET A 67 -9.63 -26.58 -15.21
N ILE A 68 -8.50 -26.08 -14.68
CA ILE A 68 -7.18 -26.74 -14.78
C ILE A 68 -7.17 -28.07 -14.01
N SER A 69 -8.03 -28.21 -12.99
CA SER A 69 -8.29 -29.48 -12.32
C SER A 69 -9.59 -29.43 -11.54
N LYS A 70 -10.26 -30.59 -11.45
CA LYS A 70 -11.44 -30.81 -10.59
C LYS A 70 -11.07 -31.21 -9.15
N ASN A 71 -9.83 -31.64 -8.88
CA ASN A 71 -9.43 -32.22 -7.60
C ASN A 71 -8.01 -31.82 -7.18
N ARG A 72 -7.80 -31.54 -5.89
CA ARG A 72 -6.51 -31.09 -5.32
C ARG A 72 -5.32 -32.02 -5.66
N GLY A 73 -5.58 -33.29 -5.97
CA GLY A 73 -4.56 -34.29 -6.33
C GLY A 73 -3.94 -34.14 -7.73
N ASP A 74 -4.55 -33.42 -8.67
CA ASP A 74 -3.97 -33.28 -10.02
C ASP A 74 -2.82 -32.27 -10.09
N TRP A 75 -2.66 -31.44 -9.05
CA TRP A 75 -1.67 -30.36 -8.98
C TRP A 75 -0.23 -30.88 -8.78
N HIS A 76 -0.08 -32.16 -8.46
CA HIS A 76 1.22 -32.81 -8.25
C HIS A 76 1.41 -33.97 -9.23
N ARG A 77 1.62 -33.67 -10.51
CA ARG A 77 2.35 -34.59 -11.40
C ARG A 77 3.72 -34.01 -11.70
N ARG A 78 4.73 -34.82 -11.38
CA ARG A 78 6.16 -34.59 -11.64
C ARG A 78 6.43 -34.36 -13.12
#